data_AF-A0A2A5LY43-F1
#
_entry.id   AF-A0A2A5LY43-F1
#
_cell.length_a   1.000
_cell.length_b   1.000
_cell.length_c   1.000
_cell.angle_alpha   90.00
_cell.angle_beta   90.00
_cell.angle_gamma   90.00
#
_symmetry.space_group_name_H-M   'P 1'
#
loop_
_entity.id
_entity.type
_entity.pdbx_description
1 polymer ?
#
loop_
_entity_poly.entity_id
_entity_poly.type
_entity_poly.pdbx_seq_one_letter_code
_entity_poly.pdbx_strand_id
1 'polypeptide(L)'
;MEKQYKTPTDKAMPEYQVLPKGMWHMLGAVMLMVFSLPIVLMLLSALVSGLLSERALVYLEMALLVVMVLFLATPTFLLSRGWSVCHRVLLWQNLFYVLLLAAATCTLFFLGSTGMAFTGLAGVIMAVLAGMLYRSERYGNVVEYYRLIWSQHRSNSKR
;
A
#
# COMPACT_ATOMS: atom_id res chain seq x y z
N MET A 1 -18.03 -34.17 -2.31
CA MET A 1 -17.27 -33.46 -3.36
C MET A 1 -16.03 -32.84 -2.71
N GLU A 2 -14.91 -33.56 -2.73
CA GLU A 2 -13.62 -33.02 -2.32
C GLU A 2 -13.21 -31.92 -3.31
N LYS A 3 -13.03 -30.70 -2.82
CA LYS A 3 -12.33 -29.67 -3.59
C LYS A 3 -10.87 -30.12 -3.70
N GLN A 4 -10.49 -30.71 -4.82
CA GLN A 4 -9.08 -30.89 -5.18
C GLN A 4 -8.40 -29.52 -5.16
N TYR A 5 -7.63 -29.24 -4.12
CA TYR A 5 -6.70 -28.12 -4.09
C TYR A 5 -5.57 -28.45 -5.06
N LYS A 6 -5.75 -28.14 -6.34
CA LYS A 6 -4.66 -28.21 -7.32
C LYS A 6 -3.49 -27.39 -6.77
N THR A 7 -2.39 -28.07 -6.49
CA THR A 7 -1.14 -27.42 -6.13
C THR A 7 -0.75 -26.48 -7.29
N PRO A 8 -0.23 -25.27 -7.02
CA PRO A 8 0.10 -24.29 -8.06
C PRO A 8 1.09 -24.79 -9.12
N THR A 9 1.74 -25.94 -8.88
CA THR A 9 2.58 -26.70 -9.82
C THR A 9 1.84 -27.25 -11.04
N ASP A 10 0.51 -27.39 -10.99
CA ASP A 10 -0.28 -27.94 -12.11
C ASP A 10 -0.56 -26.91 -13.22
N LYS A 11 -0.28 -25.61 -12.98
CA LYS A 11 -0.43 -24.56 -13.99
C LYS A 11 0.85 -24.45 -14.82
N ALA A 12 0.70 -24.38 -16.14
CA ALA A 12 1.80 -24.13 -17.06
C ALA A 12 2.54 -22.83 -16.70
N MET A 13 3.87 -22.83 -16.85
CA MET A 13 4.70 -21.66 -16.59
C MET A 13 4.23 -20.48 -17.45
N PRO A 14 3.86 -19.34 -16.84
CA PRO A 14 3.56 -18.16 -17.63
C PRO A 14 4.85 -17.71 -18.33
N GLU A 15 4.72 -17.30 -19.59
CA GLU A 15 5.84 -16.71 -20.33
C GLU A 15 6.33 -15.46 -19.59
N TYR A 16 7.66 -15.33 -19.45
CA TYR A 16 8.24 -14.22 -18.71
C TYR A 16 7.96 -12.91 -19.45
N GLN A 17 7.14 -12.07 -18.82
CA GLN A 17 6.82 -10.72 -19.24
C GLN A 17 7.58 -9.72 -18.37
N VAL A 18 8.29 -8.79 -19.01
CA VAL A 18 8.96 -7.67 -18.33
C VAL A 18 7.92 -6.76 -17.64
N LEU A 19 6.76 -6.58 -18.27
CA LEU A 19 5.62 -5.82 -17.74
C LEU A 19 4.35 -6.68 -17.82
N PRO A 20 4.04 -7.48 -16.79
CA PRO A 20 2.85 -8.31 -16.78
C PRO A 20 1.58 -7.46 -16.83
N LYS A 21 0.51 -8.03 -17.39
CA LYS A 21 -0.81 -7.39 -17.45
C LYS A 21 -1.27 -6.99 -16.05
N GLY A 22 -1.47 -5.68 -15.84
CA GLY A 22 -1.89 -5.09 -14.57
C GLY A 22 -0.76 -4.46 -13.75
N MET A 23 0.51 -4.53 -14.20
CA MET A 23 1.65 -3.91 -13.51
C MET A 23 1.41 -2.41 -13.24
N TRP A 24 0.77 -1.73 -14.19
CA TRP A 24 0.37 -0.32 -14.04
C TRP A 24 -0.58 -0.06 -12.89
N HIS A 25 -1.46 -1.02 -12.53
CA HIS A 25 -2.35 -0.87 -11.39
C HIS A 25 -1.57 -1.03 -10.09
N MET A 26 -0.58 -1.92 -10.07
CA MET A 26 0.33 -2.07 -8.93
C MET A 26 1.18 -0.82 -8.73
N LEU A 27 1.84 -0.34 -9.79
CA LEU A 27 2.64 0.88 -9.72
C LEU A 27 1.78 2.09 -9.35
N GLY A 28 0.61 2.26 -9.98
CA GLY A 28 -0.32 3.34 -9.67
C GLY A 28 -0.78 3.31 -8.21
N ALA A 29 -1.13 2.14 -7.66
CA ALA A 29 -1.51 2.00 -6.26
C ALA A 29 -0.37 2.41 -5.32
N VAL A 30 0.85 1.93 -5.58
CA VAL A 30 2.03 2.26 -4.77
C VAL A 30 2.37 3.75 -4.86
N MET A 31 2.33 4.36 -6.05
CA MET A 31 2.62 5.79 -6.22
C MET A 31 1.60 6.67 -5.49
N LEU A 32 0.29 6.36 -5.61
CA LEU A 32 -0.75 7.05 -4.85
C LEU A 32 -0.54 6.91 -3.33
N MET A 33 -0.14 5.73 -2.86
CA MET A 33 0.23 5.53 -1.47
C MET A 33 1.41 6.40 -1.07
N VAL A 34 2.51 6.41 -1.85
CA VAL A 34 3.70 7.22 -1.57
C VAL A 34 3.36 8.70 -1.44
N PHE A 35 2.51 9.26 -2.31
CA PHE A 35 2.08 10.65 -2.20
C PHE A 35 1.12 10.90 -1.02
N SER A 36 0.36 9.90 -0.59
CA SER A 36 -0.50 10.02 0.59
C SER A 36 0.28 10.06 1.92
N LEU A 37 1.46 9.43 2.00
CA LEU A 37 2.21 9.36 3.27
C LEU A 37 2.67 10.73 3.80
N PRO A 38 3.27 11.64 2.98
CA PRO A 38 3.60 12.99 3.45
C PRO A 38 2.37 13.78 3.90
N ILE A 39 1.22 13.59 3.25
CA ILE A 39 -0.03 14.26 3.66
C ILE A 39 -0.46 13.75 5.03
N VAL A 40 -0.43 12.42 5.27
CA VAL A 40 -0.71 11.86 6.60
C VAL A 40 0.19 12.52 7.66
N LEU A 41 1.50 12.59 7.41
CA LEU A 41 2.45 13.20 8.34
C LEU A 41 2.15 14.67 8.59
N MET A 42 1.88 15.43 7.53
CA MET A 42 1.54 16.85 7.62
C MET A 42 0.28 17.08 8.47
N LEU A 43 -0.77 16.27 8.29
CA LEU A 43 -1.99 16.38 9.11
C LEU A 43 -1.74 15.97 10.57
N LEU A 44 -1.00 14.87 10.79
CA LEU A 44 -0.64 14.43 12.14
C LEU A 44 0.18 15.50 12.86
N SER A 45 1.15 16.09 12.16
CA SER A 45 1.98 17.18 12.66
C SER A 45 1.16 18.37 13.09
N ALA A 46 0.20 18.80 12.25
CA ALA A 46 -0.72 19.89 12.60
C ALA A 46 -1.60 19.58 13.82
N LEU A 47 -1.96 18.31 14.05
CA LEU A 47 -2.76 17.91 15.21
C LEU A 47 -1.95 17.86 16.50
N VAL A 48 -0.64 17.57 16.44
CA VAL A 48 0.21 17.42 17.63
C VAL A 48 1.17 18.58 17.86
N SER A 49 1.21 19.59 16.97
CA SER A 49 2.12 20.72 17.04
C SER A 49 1.99 21.54 18.33
N GLY A 50 0.80 21.60 18.93
CA GLY A 50 0.58 22.23 20.23
C GLY A 50 1.10 21.43 21.43
N LEU A 51 1.49 20.16 21.24
CA LEU A 51 1.92 19.25 22.31
C LEU A 51 3.44 19.04 22.34
N LEU A 52 4.12 19.30 21.22
CA LEU A 52 5.52 18.98 21.03
C LEU A 52 6.32 20.23 20.66
N SER A 53 7.59 20.26 21.06
CA SER A 53 8.52 21.27 20.54
C SER A 53 8.77 21.05 19.05
N GLU A 54 9.09 22.11 18.30
CA GLU A 54 9.38 22.05 16.86
C GLU A 54 10.46 21.01 16.52
N ARG A 55 11.54 20.95 17.32
CA ARG A 55 12.62 19.95 17.13
C ARG A 55 12.11 18.53 17.30
N ALA A 56 11.29 18.29 18.34
CA ALA A 56 10.70 16.97 18.58
C ALA A 56 9.74 16.57 17.45
N LEU A 57 8.97 17.53 16.93
CA LEU A 57 8.04 17.34 15.82
C LEU A 57 8.79 16.90 14.55
N VAL A 58 9.88 17.59 14.20
CA VAL A 58 10.72 17.24 13.04
C VAL A 58 11.31 15.83 13.17
N TYR A 59 11.84 15.47 14.35
CA TYR A 59 12.36 14.11 14.56
C TYR A 59 11.27 13.05 14.48
N LEU A 60 10.08 13.34 15.02
CA LEU A 60 8.93 12.45 14.95
C LEU A 60 8.48 12.24 13.50
N GLU A 61 8.35 13.31 12.71
CA GLU A 61 7.99 13.24 11.29
C GLU A 61 8.98 12.41 10.48
N MET A 62 10.28 12.64 10.67
CA MET A 62 11.33 11.88 9.99
C MET A 62 11.29 10.39 10.37
N ALA A 63 11.14 10.08 11.65
CA ALA A 63 11.04 8.70 12.13
C ALA A 63 9.78 8.01 11.58
N LEU A 64 8.63 8.66 11.63
CA LEU A 64 7.38 8.12 11.11
C LEU A 64 7.42 7.96 9.59
N LEU A 65 8.02 8.89 8.84
CA LEU A 65 8.19 8.77 7.40
C LEU A 65 8.98 7.51 7.04
N VAL A 66 10.13 7.29 7.69
CA VAL A 66 10.96 6.11 7.47
C VAL A 66 10.16 4.84 7.77
N VAL A 67 9.46 4.79 8.91
CA VAL A 67 8.65 3.63 9.29
C VAL A 67 7.55 3.37 8.26
N MET A 68 6.81 4.39 7.84
CA MET A 68 5.71 4.27 6.87
C MET A 68 6.21 3.81 5.50
N VAL A 69 7.35 4.35 5.02
CA VAL A 69 7.97 3.94 3.75
C VAL A 69 8.43 2.49 3.83
N LEU A 70 9.11 2.07 4.91
CA LEU A 70 9.52 0.68 5.10
C LEU A 70 8.31 -0.27 5.18
N PHE A 71 7.25 0.16 5.85
CA PHE A 71 6.04 -0.63 6.00
C PHE A 71 5.26 -0.76 4.68
N LEU A 72 5.37 0.20 3.76
CA LEU A 72 4.84 0.09 2.39
C LEU A 72 5.75 -0.72 1.47
N ALA A 73 7.06 -0.48 1.53
CA ALA A 73 8.05 -1.10 0.66
C ALA A 73 8.17 -2.61 0.93
N THR A 74 8.16 -3.02 2.19
CA THR A 74 8.39 -4.43 2.59
C THR A 74 7.31 -5.37 2.03
N PRO A 75 6.00 -5.14 2.24
CA PRO A 75 4.96 -5.99 1.66
C PRO A 75 4.94 -5.92 0.14
N THR A 76 5.22 -4.76 -0.46
CA THR A 76 5.32 -4.60 -1.92
C THR A 76 6.46 -5.46 -2.49
N PHE A 77 7.62 -5.44 -1.84
CA PHE A 77 8.77 -6.27 -2.20
C PHE A 77 8.47 -7.77 -2.02
N LEU A 78 7.92 -8.17 -0.87
CA LEU A 78 7.58 -9.57 -0.61
C LEU A 78 6.50 -10.10 -1.58
N LEU A 79 5.57 -9.25 -2.00
CA LEU A 79 4.58 -9.58 -3.02
C LEU A 79 5.25 -9.83 -4.39
N SER A 80 6.25 -9.02 -4.76
CA SER A 80 7.06 -9.27 -5.97
C SER A 80 7.86 -10.59 -5.90
N ARG A 81 8.12 -11.10 -4.68
CA ARG A 81 8.70 -12.43 -4.40
C ARG A 81 7.67 -13.56 -4.29
N GLY A 82 6.43 -13.29 -4.73
CA GLY A 82 5.35 -14.27 -4.80
C GLY A 82 4.67 -14.57 -3.47
N TRP A 83 4.89 -13.76 -2.43
CA TRP A 83 4.18 -13.92 -1.15
C TRP A 83 2.82 -13.22 -1.20
N SER A 84 1.82 -13.92 -1.73
CA SER A 84 0.47 -13.39 -1.94
C SER A 84 -0.23 -12.88 -0.67
N VAL A 85 0.14 -13.36 0.52
CA VAL A 85 -0.40 -12.88 1.81
C VAL A 85 -0.15 -11.38 2.00
N CYS A 86 0.98 -10.86 1.49
CA CYS A 86 1.33 -9.44 1.55
C CYS A 86 0.33 -8.54 0.80
N HIS A 87 -0.45 -9.08 -0.14
CA HIS A 87 -1.53 -8.32 -0.78
C HIS A 87 -2.59 -7.88 0.23
N ARG A 88 -2.98 -8.79 1.13
CA ARG A 88 -3.93 -8.48 2.20
C ARG A 88 -3.36 -7.45 3.18
N VAL A 89 -2.07 -7.52 3.47
CA VAL A 89 -1.37 -6.53 4.31
C VAL A 89 -1.43 -5.15 3.68
N LEU A 90 -1.16 -5.02 2.38
CA LEU A 90 -1.26 -3.75 1.65
C LEU A 90 -2.68 -3.19 1.66
N LEU A 91 -3.71 -4.04 1.53
CA LEU A 91 -5.11 -3.62 1.63
C LEU A 91 -5.45 -3.09 3.04
N TRP A 92 -4.99 -3.77 4.09
CA TRP A 92 -5.18 -3.31 5.47
C TRP A 92 -4.45 -2.01 5.75
N GLN A 93 -3.20 -1.90 5.29
CA GLN A 93 -2.39 -0.68 5.41
C GLN A 93 -3.06 0.49 4.68
N ASN A 94 -3.52 0.30 3.45
CA ASN A 94 -4.26 1.31 2.70
C ASN A 94 -5.53 1.75 3.43
N LEU A 95 -6.33 0.80 3.93
CA LEU A 95 -7.53 1.11 4.70
C LEU A 95 -7.22 1.91 5.96
N PHE A 96 -6.17 1.53 6.69
CA PHE A 96 -5.70 2.28 7.86
C PHE A 96 -5.38 3.73 7.51
N TYR A 97 -4.65 3.99 6.43
CA TYR A 97 -4.34 5.35 6.01
C TYR A 97 -5.56 6.13 5.53
N VAL A 98 -6.51 5.49 4.83
CA VAL A 98 -7.79 6.14 4.47
C VAL A 98 -8.53 6.59 5.73
N LEU A 99 -8.67 5.71 6.73
CA LEU A 99 -9.34 6.05 7.99
C LEU A 99 -8.62 7.14 8.76
N LEU A 100 -7.28 7.07 8.82
CA LEU A 100 -6.46 8.07 9.49
C LEU A 100 -6.56 9.45 8.82
N LEU A 101 -6.46 9.50 7.49
CA LEU A 101 -6.62 10.73 6.71
C LEU A 101 -8.03 11.30 6.89
N ALA A 102 -9.07 10.47 6.81
CA ALA A 102 -10.44 10.91 6.99
C ALA A 102 -10.67 11.48 8.39
N ALA A 103 -10.21 10.79 9.43
CA ALA A 103 -10.31 11.26 10.82
C ALA A 103 -9.56 12.59 11.02
N ALA A 104 -8.30 12.69 10.58
CA ALA A 104 -7.50 13.90 10.72
C ALA A 104 -8.10 15.08 9.94
N THR A 105 -8.58 14.82 8.72
CA THR A 105 -9.25 15.82 7.87
C THR A 105 -10.51 16.37 8.54
N CYS A 106 -11.37 15.48 9.07
CA CYS A 106 -12.57 15.89 9.80
C CYS A 106 -12.22 16.72 11.03
N THR A 107 -11.25 16.27 11.83
CA THR A 107 -10.82 17.01 13.03
C THR A 107 -10.30 18.41 12.67
N LEU A 108 -9.42 18.52 11.67
CA LEU A 108 -8.86 19.81 11.24
C LEU A 108 -9.91 20.75 10.64
N PHE A 109 -10.93 20.19 9.97
CA PHE A 109 -12.07 20.96 9.49
C PHE A 109 -12.86 21.58 10.65
N PHE A 110 -13.16 20.81 11.71
CA PHE A 110 -13.85 21.32 12.90
C PHE A 110 -13.01 22.31 13.72
N LEU A 111 -11.68 22.20 13.65
CA LEU A 111 -10.76 23.18 14.25
C LEU A 111 -10.60 24.46 13.42
N GLY A 112 -11.31 24.58 12.28
CA GLY A 112 -11.29 25.77 11.42
C GLY A 112 -10.09 25.86 10.47
N SER A 113 -9.25 24.83 10.40
CA SER A 113 -8.09 24.79 9.50
C SER A 113 -8.49 24.28 8.11
N THR A 114 -9.22 25.12 7.36
CA THR A 114 -9.79 24.77 6.06
C THR A 114 -8.74 24.36 5.02
N GLY A 115 -7.61 25.06 4.96
CA GLY A 115 -6.51 24.73 4.03
C GLY A 115 -5.94 23.33 4.28
N MET A 116 -5.71 22.96 5.54
CA MET A 116 -5.24 21.62 5.90
C MET A 116 -6.30 20.56 5.66
N ALA A 117 -7.58 20.87 5.90
CA ALA A 117 -8.68 19.98 5.59
C ALA A 117 -8.79 19.68 4.09
N PHE A 118 -8.60 20.66 3.20
CA PHE A 118 -8.58 20.41 1.75
C PHE A 118 -7.40 19.53 1.32
N THR A 119 -6.21 19.78 1.86
CA THR A 119 -5.05 18.91 1.58
C THR A 119 -5.29 17.48 2.08
N GLY A 120 -5.93 17.35 3.26
CA GLY A 120 -6.33 16.06 3.78
C GLY A 120 -7.35 15.34 2.90
N LEU A 121 -8.34 16.06 2.37
CA LEU A 121 -9.30 15.53 1.40
C LEU A 121 -8.62 15.01 0.12
N ALA A 122 -7.64 15.75 -0.42
CA ALA A 122 -6.84 15.29 -1.55
C ALA A 122 -6.09 13.99 -1.22
N GLY A 123 -5.52 13.89 0.00
CA GLY A 123 -4.94 12.66 0.52
C GLY A 123 -5.93 11.50 0.59
N VAL A 124 -7.14 11.73 1.11
CA VAL A 124 -8.21 10.71 1.18
C VAL A 124 -8.56 10.20 -0.22
N ILE A 125 -8.74 11.10 -1.19
CA ILE A 125 -9.06 10.72 -2.57
C ILE A 125 -7.95 9.82 -3.14
N MET A 126 -6.69 10.22 -3.00
CA MET A 126 -5.55 9.40 -3.48
C MET A 126 -5.50 8.02 -2.80
N ALA A 127 -5.69 7.97 -1.48
CA ALA A 127 -5.69 6.72 -0.74
C ALA A 127 -6.88 5.81 -1.13
N VAL A 128 -8.06 6.37 -1.39
CA VAL A 128 -9.23 5.62 -1.90
C VAL A 128 -8.96 5.07 -3.31
N LEU A 129 -8.39 5.89 -4.21
CA LEU A 129 -8.02 5.44 -5.55
C LEU A 129 -6.96 4.33 -5.50
N ALA A 130 -5.97 4.42 -4.60
CA ALA A 130 -5.01 3.34 -4.36
C ALA A 130 -5.73 2.06 -3.91
N GLY A 131 -6.71 2.16 -3.01
CA GLY A 131 -7.54 1.05 -2.56
C GLY A 131 -8.34 0.41 -3.70
N MET A 132 -8.90 1.21 -4.60
CA MET A 132 -9.57 0.72 -5.81
C MET A 132 -8.61 -0.02 -6.73
N LEU A 133 -7.40 0.50 -6.93
CA LEU A 133 -6.37 -0.17 -7.73
C LEU A 133 -5.91 -1.49 -7.10
N TYR A 134 -5.67 -1.53 -5.78
CA TYR A 134 -5.33 -2.76 -5.07
C TYR A 134 -6.41 -3.85 -5.25
N ARG A 135 -7.69 -3.46 -5.24
CA ARG A 135 -8.82 -4.40 -5.39
C ARG A 135 -9.14 -4.76 -6.85
N SER A 136 -8.49 -4.13 -7.81
CA SER A 136 -8.77 -4.38 -9.23
C SER A 136 -8.36 -5.79 -9.64
N GLU A 137 -9.14 -6.40 -10.53
CA GLU A 137 -8.82 -7.72 -11.11
C GLU A 137 -7.43 -7.71 -11.78
N ARG A 138 -7.09 -6.59 -12.43
CA ARG A 138 -5.78 -6.38 -13.06
C ARG A 138 -4.64 -6.43 -12.04
N TYR A 139 -4.80 -5.83 -10.85
CA TYR A 139 -3.81 -5.97 -9.78
C TYR A 139 -3.71 -7.43 -9.34
N GLY A 140 -4.84 -8.10 -9.10
CA GLY A 140 -4.89 -9.52 -8.73
C GLY A 140 -4.13 -10.43 -9.71
N ASN A 141 -4.26 -10.16 -11.02
CA ASN A 141 -3.54 -10.90 -12.07
C ASN A 141 -2.01 -10.77 -11.95
N VAL A 142 -1.49 -9.60 -11.57
CA VAL A 142 -0.05 -9.41 -11.32
C VAL A 142 0.41 -10.17 -10.07
N VAL A 143 -0.39 -10.14 -9.00
CA VAL A 143 -0.08 -10.89 -7.77
C VAL A 143 0.01 -12.39 -8.08
N GLU A 144 -0.95 -12.92 -8.82
CA GLU A 144 -1.00 -14.31 -9.23
C GLU A 144 0.18 -14.66 -10.15
N TYR A 145 0.51 -13.78 -11.10
CA TYR A 145 1.68 -13.94 -11.98
C TYR A 145 2.98 -14.09 -11.19
N TYR A 146 3.25 -13.20 -10.23
CA TYR A 146 4.44 -13.32 -9.36
C TYR A 146 4.39 -14.56 -8.47
N ARG A 147 3.21 -14.91 -7.94
CA ARG A 147 3.02 -16.12 -7.12
C ARG A 147 3.41 -17.37 -7.91
N LEU A 148 2.96 -17.48 -9.16
CA LEU A 148 3.22 -18.65 -10.01
C LEU A 148 4.70 -18.77 -10.37
N ILE A 149 5.34 -17.69 -10.84
CA ILE A 149 6.78 -17.68 -11.17
C ILE A 149 7.62 -18.15 -9.98
N TRP A 150 7.39 -17.57 -8.80
CA TRP A 150 8.15 -17.94 -7.61
C TRP A 150 7.82 -19.32 -7.07
N SER A 151 6.59 -19.80 -7.26
CA SER A 151 6.23 -21.18 -6.90
C SER A 151 7.01 -22.21 -7.74
N GLN A 152 7.13 -21.97 -9.04
CA GLN A 152 7.87 -22.85 -9.96
C GLN A 152 9.38 -22.75 -9.74
N HIS A 153 9.93 -21.54 -9.55
CA HIS A 153 11.33 -21.36 -9.20
C HIS A 153 11.71 -22.14 -7.93
N ARG A 154 10.89 -22.08 -6.87
CA ARG A 154 11.09 -22.85 -5.64
C ARG A 154 10.94 -24.36 -5.84
N SER A 155 10.08 -24.79 -6.77
CA SER A 155 9.93 -26.20 -7.12
C SER A 155 11.14 -26.73 -7.88
N ASN A 156 11.65 -25.96 -8.85
CA ASN A 156 12.81 -26.34 -9.66
C ASN A 156 14.11 -26.32 -8.85
N SER A 157 14.27 -25.40 -7.91
CA SER A 157 15.44 -25.36 -7.02
C SER A 157 15.53 -26.52 -6.03
N LYS A 158 14.45 -27.31 -5.86
CA LYS A 158 14.41 -28.48 -4.98
C LYS A 158 14.61 -29.81 -5.72
N ARG A 159 14.67 -29.77 -7.05
CA ARG A 159 15.07 -30.89 -7.89
C ARG A 159 16.57 -30.79 -8.16
#